data_AF-A0AA41VPE6-F1
#
_entry.id   AF-A0AA41VPE6-F1
#
_cell.length_a   1.000
_cell.length_b   1.000
_cell.length_c   1.000
_cell.angle_alpha   90.00
_cell.angle_beta   90.00
_cell.angle_gamma   90.00
#
_symmetry.space_group_name_H-M   'P 1'
#
loop_
_entity.id
_entity.type
_entity.pdbx_description
1 polymer ?
#
loop_
_entity_poly.entity_id
_entity_poly.type
_entity_poly.pdbx_seq_one_letter_code
_entity_poly.pdbx_strand_id
1 'polypeptide(L)'
;MAEIDDATSESDQFLMEFYIPDYIFGEGDSEMEIASHIPVCPVIVFINSKSGGQLGGDLLVTYRSLLNKHQVFDLGEEAPDKVLCRLYARLEKLKLSGDGF
;
A
#
# COMPACT_ATOMS: atom_id res chain seq x y z
N MET A 1 -16.09 13.04 -30.58
CA MET A 1 -15.63 11.79 -29.97
C MET A 1 -14.67 12.23 -28.88
N ALA A 2 -15.06 12.11 -27.61
CA ALA A 2 -14.28 12.62 -26.49
C ALA A 2 -13.06 11.71 -26.32
N GLU A 3 -11.86 12.25 -26.51
CA GLU A 3 -10.65 11.59 -26.03
C GLU A 3 -10.57 11.86 -24.53
N ILE A 4 -10.51 10.76 -23.77
CA ILE A 4 -10.45 10.77 -22.32
C ILE A 4 -9.03 11.17 -21.95
N ASP A 5 -8.95 12.34 -21.31
CA ASP A 5 -7.80 12.88 -20.61
C ASP A 5 -7.45 11.95 -19.44
N ASP A 6 -6.24 11.40 -19.40
CA ASP A 6 -5.61 11.04 -18.12
C ASP A 6 -4.09 11.03 -18.29
N ALA A 7 -3.52 12.21 -18.54
CA ALA A 7 -2.10 12.44 -18.31
C ALA A 7 -1.87 12.45 -16.79
N THR A 8 -1.76 11.26 -16.18
CA THR A 8 -1.25 11.13 -14.81
C THR A 8 0.09 11.86 -14.73
N SER A 9 0.19 12.84 -13.85
CA SER A 9 1.37 13.71 -13.70
C SER A 9 2.62 12.87 -13.46
N GLU A 10 3.82 13.35 -13.82
CA GLU A 10 5.09 12.65 -13.51
C GLU A 10 5.20 12.31 -12.02
N SER A 11 4.62 13.14 -11.15
CA SER A 11 4.49 12.88 -9.72
C SER A 11 3.66 11.64 -9.38
N ASP A 12 2.59 11.40 -10.12
CA ASP A 12 1.67 10.30 -9.88
C ASP A 12 2.32 8.99 -10.34
N GLN A 13 3.00 9.02 -11.48
CA GLN A 13 3.80 7.89 -11.97
C GLN A 13 4.92 7.53 -10.98
N PHE A 14 5.59 8.53 -10.39
CA PHE A 14 6.59 8.28 -9.36
C PHE A 14 6.00 7.66 -8.08
N LEU A 15 4.81 8.09 -7.65
CA LEU A 15 4.15 7.53 -6.46
C LEU A 15 3.69 6.08 -6.69
N MET A 16 3.33 5.72 -7.91
CA MET A 16 2.95 4.35 -8.27
C MET A 16 4.06 3.33 -8.02
N GLU A 17 5.33 3.74 -8.10
CA GLU A 17 6.48 2.85 -7.83
C GLU A 17 6.55 2.39 -6.37
N PHE A 18 5.90 3.11 -5.44
CA PHE A 18 5.82 2.76 -4.01
C PHE A 18 4.50 2.10 -3.62
N TYR A 19 3.56 1.97 -4.55
CA TYR A 19 2.19 1.53 -4.28
C TYR A 19 2.10 0.00 -4.19
N ILE A 20 1.63 -0.55 -3.07
CA ILE A 20 1.31 -1.97 -2.93
C ILE A 20 -0.16 -2.20 -3.28
N PRO A 21 -0.49 -3.07 -4.24
CA PRO A 21 -1.87 -3.40 -4.60
C PRO A 21 -2.71 -3.97 -3.45
N ASP A 22 -4.02 -3.69 -3.45
CA ASP A 22 -4.95 -4.12 -2.39
C ASP A 22 -5.00 -5.64 -2.16
N TYR A 23 -4.83 -6.44 -3.22
CA TYR A 23 -4.87 -7.91 -3.13
C TYR A 23 -3.76 -8.50 -2.25
N ILE A 24 -2.68 -7.75 -2.03
CA ILE A 24 -1.59 -8.10 -1.11
C ILE A 24 -2.06 -8.02 0.35
N PHE A 25 -3.03 -7.16 0.68
CA PHE A 25 -3.54 -6.97 2.04
C PHE A 25 -4.92 -7.61 2.28
N GLY A 26 -5.66 -7.97 1.21
CA GLY A 26 -7.03 -8.45 1.30
C GLY A 26 -7.19 -9.86 1.90
N GLU A 27 -8.24 -10.03 2.72
CA GLU A 27 -8.77 -11.33 3.11
C GLU A 27 -9.82 -11.80 2.10
N GLY A 28 -9.38 -12.27 0.95
CA GLY A 28 -10.27 -12.85 -0.04
C GLY A 28 -9.57 -13.25 -1.33
N ASP A 29 -10.26 -14.08 -2.10
CA ASP A 29 -10.00 -14.34 -3.53
C ASP A 29 -10.71 -13.27 -4.37
N SER A 30 -10.83 -12.03 -3.86
CA SER A 30 -11.32 -10.91 -4.67
C SER A 30 -10.47 -10.89 -5.93
N GLU A 31 -11.15 -11.02 -7.08
CA GLU A 31 -10.54 -11.22 -8.40
C GLU A 31 -9.25 -10.42 -8.44
N MET A 32 -8.14 -11.15 -8.59
CA MET A 32 -6.80 -10.61 -8.68
C MET A 32 -6.86 -9.58 -9.81
N GLU A 33 -7.13 -8.32 -9.47
CA GLU A 33 -7.07 -7.25 -10.43
C GLU A 33 -5.62 -7.28 -10.87
N ILE A 34 -5.42 -7.74 -12.10
CA ILE A 34 -4.10 -7.77 -12.72
C ILE A 34 -3.62 -6.34 -12.61
N ALA A 35 -2.68 -6.10 -11.69
CA ALA A 35 -2.18 -4.77 -11.47
C ALA A 35 -1.66 -4.28 -12.82
N SER A 36 -2.27 -3.23 -13.34
CA SER A 36 -1.90 -2.64 -14.63
C SER A 36 -0.45 -2.16 -14.64
N HIS A 37 0.13 -2.03 -13.45
CA HIS A 37 1.49 -1.64 -13.19
C HIS A 37 2.05 -2.45 -12.01
N ILE A 38 3.28 -2.95 -12.17
CA ILE A 38 4.02 -3.63 -11.11
C ILE A 38 5.02 -2.61 -10.55
N PRO A 39 4.92 -2.24 -9.25
CA PRO A 39 5.83 -1.28 -8.63
C PRO A 39 7.25 -1.84 -8.55
N VAL A 40 8.27 -1.04 -8.90
CA VAL A 40 9.68 -1.47 -8.79
C VAL A 40 10.16 -1.46 -7.34
N CYS A 41 9.59 -0.61 -6.47
CA CYS A 41 10.03 -0.44 -5.08
C CYS A 41 8.86 -0.23 -4.11
N PRO A 42 7.95 -1.22 -3.95
CA PRO A 42 6.83 -1.12 -3.02
C PRO A 42 7.28 -0.84 -1.58
N VAL A 43 6.54 0.03 -0.85
CA VAL A 43 6.90 0.45 0.51
C VAL A 43 5.76 0.22 1.50
N ILE A 44 6.10 -0.42 2.62
CA ILE A 44 5.25 -0.48 3.82
C ILE A 44 5.64 0.67 4.74
N VAL A 45 4.66 1.40 5.24
CA VAL A 45 4.89 2.58 6.09
C VAL A 45 4.30 2.37 7.48
N PHE A 46 5.13 2.52 8.50
CA PHE A 46 4.70 2.57 9.90
C PHE A 46 4.87 3.97 10.45
N ILE A 47 3.81 4.55 10.98
CA ILE A 47 3.80 5.91 11.52
C ILE A 47 3.39 5.86 12.99
N ASN A 48 4.15 6.52 13.85
CA ASN A 48 3.69 6.80 15.21
C ASN A 48 2.88 8.10 15.19
N SER A 49 1.55 8.00 15.19
CA SER A 49 0.66 9.17 15.10
C SER A 49 0.81 10.17 16.25
N LYS A 50 1.36 9.73 17.39
CA LYS A 50 1.52 10.56 18.59
C LYS A 50 2.84 11.35 18.62
N SER A 51 3.75 11.12 17.68
CA SER A 51 5.04 11.82 17.61
C SER A 51 4.88 13.30 17.25
N GLY A 52 5.81 14.12 17.77
CA GLY A 52 5.98 15.50 17.32
C GLY A 52 4.84 16.47 17.65
N GLY A 53 4.02 16.18 18.68
CA GLY A 53 2.91 17.06 19.05
C GLY A 53 1.77 17.04 18.03
N GLN A 54 1.36 15.84 17.58
CA GLN A 54 0.31 15.55 16.59
C GLN A 54 0.74 15.62 15.11
N LEU A 55 1.97 16.07 14.80
CA LEU A 55 2.51 16.01 13.43
C LEU A 55 2.52 14.58 12.86
N GLY A 56 2.67 13.55 13.71
CA GLY A 56 2.54 12.16 13.28
C GLY A 56 1.15 11.82 12.75
N GLY A 57 0.09 12.41 13.31
CA GLY A 57 -1.29 12.23 12.87
C GLY A 57 -1.53 12.88 11.50
N ASP A 58 -1.04 14.10 11.30
CA ASP A 58 -1.13 14.79 9.99
C ASP A 58 -0.34 14.04 8.91
N LEU A 59 0.84 13.51 9.28
CA LEU A 59 1.67 12.68 8.40
C LEU A 59 0.95 11.40 8.00
N LEU A 60 0.25 10.75 8.95
CA LEU A 60 -0.54 9.55 8.69
C LEU A 60 -1.65 9.81 7.67
N VAL A 61 -2.40 10.90 7.82
CA VAL A 61 -3.46 11.28 6.88
C VAL A 61 -2.87 11.54 5.49
N THR A 62 -1.76 12.29 5.43
CA THR A 62 -1.08 12.63 4.17
C THR A 62 -0.57 11.38 3.45
N TYR A 63 0.07 10.45 4.16
CA TYR A 63 0.57 9.22 3.54
C TYR A 63 -0.57 8.34 3.05
N ARG A 64 -1.68 8.23 3.80
CA ARG A 64 -2.87 7.48 3.36
C ARG A 64 -3.58 8.10 2.15
N SER A 65 -3.36 9.39 1.84
CA SER A 65 -3.88 10.00 0.61
C SER A 65 -2.96 9.89 -0.59
N LEU A 66 -1.64 9.78 -0.38
CA LEU A 66 -0.64 9.63 -1.45
C LEU A 66 -0.44 8.18 -1.87
N LEU A 67 -0.64 7.25 -0.94
CA LEU A 67 -0.37 5.84 -1.09
C LEU A 67 -1.63 5.01 -0.85
N ASN A 68 -1.53 3.69 -1.01
CA ASN A 68 -2.57 2.79 -0.57
C ASN A 68 -2.79 2.93 0.95
N LYS A 69 -4.01 3.25 1.39
CA LYS A 69 -4.32 3.33 2.82
C LYS A 69 -4.02 2.04 3.60
N HIS A 70 -4.06 0.88 2.94
CA HIS A 70 -3.77 -0.42 3.53
C HIS A 70 -2.27 -0.70 3.73
N GLN A 71 -1.38 0.08 3.10
CA GLN A 71 0.08 -0.03 3.29
C GLN A 71 0.64 0.93 4.34
N VAL A 72 -0.21 1.76 4.96
CA VAL A 72 0.17 2.79 5.94
C VAL A 72 -0.48 2.49 7.30
N PHE A 73 0.35 2.05 8.24
CA PHE A 73 -0.05 1.54 9.55
C PHE A 73 0.26 2.56 10.66
N ASP A 74 -0.70 2.78 11.56
CA ASP A 74 -0.48 3.55 12.78
C ASP A 74 0.03 2.63 13.91
N LEU A 75 1.23 2.92 14.40
CA LEU A 75 1.85 2.23 15.54
C LEU A 75 1.08 2.44 16.85
N GLY A 76 0.23 3.47 16.91
CA GLY A 76 -0.69 3.69 18.02
C GLY A 76 -1.90 2.74 18.01
N GLU A 77 -2.23 2.14 16.86
CA GLU A 77 -3.39 1.27 16.67
C GLU A 77 -2.99 -0.22 16.61
N GLU A 78 -1.98 -0.56 15.80
CA GLU A 78 -1.50 -1.93 15.63
C GLU A 78 0.02 -2.00 15.75
N ALA A 79 0.51 -2.96 16.53
CA ALA A 79 1.94 -3.17 16.70
C ALA A 79 2.57 -3.75 15.41
N PRO A 80 3.82 -3.36 15.07
CA PRO A 80 4.44 -3.75 13.80
C PRO A 80 4.52 -5.27 13.62
N ASP A 81 4.75 -6.03 14.69
CA ASP A 81 4.90 -7.48 14.65
C ASP A 81 3.64 -8.17 14.10
N LYS A 82 2.45 -7.69 14.46
CA LYS A 82 1.18 -8.25 13.97
C LYS A 82 0.99 -8.02 12.48
N VAL A 83 1.28 -6.80 12.03
CA VAL A 83 1.22 -6.41 10.62
C VAL A 83 2.19 -7.26 9.80
N LEU A 84 3.45 -7.36 10.26
CA LEU A 84 4.48 -8.12 9.57
C LEU A 84 4.13 -9.61 9.52
N CYS A 85 3.68 -10.22 10.62
CA CYS A 85 3.26 -11.62 10.63
C CYS A 85 2.16 -11.90 9.60
N ARG A 86 1.12 -11.05 9.56
CA ARG A 86 0.00 -11.19 8.62
C ARG A 86 0.47 -11.04 7.17
N LEU A 87 1.31 -10.05 6.90
CA LEU A 87 1.83 -9.80 5.56
C LEU A 87 2.73 -10.95 5.06
N TYR A 88 3.66 -11.43 5.88
CA TYR A 88 4.52 -12.56 5.51
C TYR A 88 3.71 -13.82 5.19
N ALA A 89 2.71 -14.15 6.02
CA ALA A 89 1.82 -15.27 5.77
C ALA A 89 1.04 -15.12 4.47
N ARG A 90 0.60 -13.90 4.14
CA ARG A 90 -0.12 -13.61 2.89
C ARG A 90 0.78 -13.72 1.67
N LEU A 91 2.00 -13.16 1.72
CA LEU A 91 2.97 -13.27 0.64
C LEU A 91 3.37 -14.73 0.37
N GLU A 92 3.51 -15.55 1.41
CA GLU A 92 3.77 -16.99 1.27
C GLU A 92 2.59 -17.71 0.58
N LYS A 93 1.34 -17.39 0.97
CA LYS A 93 0.15 -17.92 0.31
C LYS A 93 0.11 -17.53 -1.18
N LEU A 94 0.38 -16.26 -1.50
CA LEU A 94 0.38 -15.75 -2.88
C LEU A 94 1.44 -16.45 -3.74
N LYS A 95 2.64 -16.63 -3.19
CA LYS A 95 3.71 -17.40 -3.84
C LYS A 95 3.27 -18.83 -4.18
N LEU A 96 2.57 -19.50 -3.25
CA LEU A 96 2.06 -20.86 -3.46
C LEU A 96 0.93 -20.94 -4.49
N SER A 97 0.13 -19.88 -4.64
CA SER A 97 -0.91 -19.79 -5.67
C SER A 97 -0.39 -19.44 -7.08
N GLY A 98 0.94 -19.32 -7.26
CA GLY A 98 1.56 -19.04 -8.54
C GLY A 98 1.71 -17.55 -8.85
N ASP A 99 1.58 -16.67 -7.85
CA ASP A 99 1.99 -15.27 -7.97
C ASP A 99 3.53 -15.24 -8.07
N GLY A 100 4.01 -15.06 -9.31
CA GLY A 100 5.43 -14.98 -9.63
C GLY A 100 5.92 -13.55 -9.41
N PHE A 101 6.41 -13.28 -8.21
CA PHE A 101 7.19 -12.08 -7.91
C PHE A 101 8.31 -11.84 -8.95
#